data_AF-A0A7W1S8E6-F1
#
_entry.id   AF-A0A7W1S8E6-F1
#
_cell.length_a   1.000
_cell.length_b   1.000
_cell.length_c   1.000
_cell.angle_alpha   90.00
_cell.angle_beta   90.00
_cell.angle_gamma   90.00
#
_symmetry.space_group_name_H-M   'P 1'
#
loop_
_entity.id
_entity.type
_entity.pdbx_description
1 polymer ?
#
loop_
_entity_poly.entity_id
_entity_poly.type
_entity_poly.pdbx_seq_one_letter_code
_entity_poly.pdbx_strand_id
1 'polypeptide(L)'
;MLLRKLISISLMLVSTVTLLLTAIPQEVAYACRPCVCPTNTSVNCQGDYALYTKKQKNGTCNIEVLGIDPKTAKPRKALYVTAKTLAKLPDNPETNTLIATYYEFNLYKLTTGEYQLNVGPDVEKKVKVIIWRGCPAEKPQESEFVQGK
;
A
#
# COMPACT_ATOMS: atom_id res chain seq x y z
N MET A 1 -45.21 64.51 -10.04
CA MET A 1 -43.78 64.77 -9.76
C MET A 1 -43.35 63.82 -8.63
N LEU A 2 -42.17 63.20 -8.77
CA LEU A 2 -41.45 62.42 -7.74
C LEU A 2 -42.04 61.07 -7.28
N LEU A 3 -41.93 60.04 -8.11
CA LEU A 3 -41.77 58.67 -7.60
C LEU A 3 -40.97 57.78 -8.57
N ARG A 4 -39.78 58.23 -8.95
CA ARG A 4 -38.82 57.44 -9.75
C ARG A 4 -37.41 57.83 -9.38
N LYS A 5 -36.90 57.31 -8.26
CA LYS A 5 -35.49 57.26 -7.90
C LYS A 5 -35.41 56.47 -6.60
N LEU A 6 -35.13 55.17 -6.72
CA LEU A 6 -34.61 54.24 -5.71
C LEU A 6 -34.86 52.82 -6.23
N ILE A 7 -34.24 52.47 -7.36
CA ILE A 7 -33.95 51.06 -7.66
C ILE A 7 -32.48 50.92 -7.29
N SER A 8 -32.30 50.53 -6.03
CA SER A 8 -31.04 50.23 -5.40
C SER A 8 -30.30 49.16 -6.18
N ILE A 9 -29.10 49.53 -6.63
CA ILE A 9 -27.82 48.81 -6.55
C ILE A 9 -27.91 47.49 -5.76
N SER A 10 -28.47 46.43 -6.35
CA SER A 10 -28.47 45.08 -5.75
C SER A 10 -28.21 43.97 -6.76
N LEU A 11 -27.80 44.30 -7.99
CA LEU A 11 -27.65 43.32 -9.08
C LEU A 11 -26.22 43.25 -9.64
N MET A 12 -25.20 43.32 -8.78
CA MET A 12 -23.80 43.07 -9.20
C MET A 12 -22.95 42.27 -8.20
N LEU A 13 -23.54 41.64 -7.17
CA LEU A 13 -22.78 40.81 -6.22
C LEU A 13 -22.99 39.29 -6.37
N VAL A 14 -23.88 38.83 -7.27
CA VAL A 14 -24.20 37.40 -7.39
C VAL A 14 -23.34 36.69 -8.46
N SER A 15 -22.67 37.44 -9.33
CA SER A 15 -21.93 36.86 -10.47
C SER A 15 -20.46 36.50 -10.19
N THR A 16 -19.89 36.94 -9.05
CA THR A 16 -18.49 36.64 -8.70
C THR A 16 -18.33 35.41 -7.81
N VAL A 17 -19.39 34.93 -7.16
CA VAL A 17 -19.32 33.77 -6.25
C VAL A 17 -19.35 32.43 -7.02
N THR A 18 -19.95 32.38 -8.22
CA THR A 18 -20.08 31.13 -8.98
C THR A 18 -18.81 30.67 -9.71
N LEU A 19 -17.82 31.54 -9.91
CA LEU A 19 -16.54 31.18 -10.53
C LEU A 19 -15.50 30.61 -9.54
N LEU A 20 -15.74 30.70 -8.24
CA LEU A 20 -14.82 30.19 -7.21
C LEU A 20 -15.06 28.72 -6.83
N LEU A 21 -16.17 28.09 -7.24
CA LEU A 21 -16.48 26.70 -6.90
C LEU A 21 -15.92 25.65 -7.86
N THR A 22 -15.37 26.02 -9.03
CA THR A 22 -14.84 25.05 -10.00
C THR A 22 -13.35 24.73 -9.79
N ALA A 23 -12.66 25.45 -8.91
CA ALA A 23 -11.25 25.23 -8.60
C ALA A 23 -11.02 24.26 -7.44
N ILE A 24 -12.02 23.45 -7.07
CA ILE A 24 -11.83 22.38 -6.11
C ILE A 24 -11.06 21.25 -6.83
N PRO A 25 -9.84 20.90 -6.40
CA PRO A 25 -9.13 19.79 -7.01
C PRO A 25 -10.00 18.54 -6.93
N GLN A 26 -10.36 17.98 -8.09
CA GLN A 26 -11.11 16.74 -8.12
C GLN A 26 -10.18 15.61 -7.72
N GLU A 27 -10.46 14.98 -6.58
CA GLU A 27 -9.79 13.74 -6.20
C GLU A 27 -10.12 12.69 -7.25
N VAL A 28 -9.12 12.29 -8.04
CA VAL A 28 -9.29 11.26 -9.07
C VAL A 28 -9.34 9.90 -8.36
N ALA A 29 -10.51 9.27 -8.35
CA ALA A 29 -10.66 7.89 -7.92
C ALA A 29 -10.16 6.96 -9.05
N TYR A 30 -9.18 6.11 -8.75
CA TYR A 30 -8.67 5.13 -9.71
C TYR A 30 -9.31 3.75 -9.48
N ALA A 31 -9.88 3.15 -10.53
CA ALA A 31 -10.44 1.78 -10.51
C ALA A 31 -9.39 0.71 -10.86
N CYS A 32 -8.25 0.74 -10.18
CA CYS A 32 -7.10 -0.13 -10.42
C CYS A 32 -6.89 -1.09 -9.25
N ARG A 33 -6.22 -2.23 -9.48
CA ARG A 33 -5.72 -3.04 -8.36
C ARG A 33 -4.62 -2.26 -7.63
N PRO A 34 -4.48 -2.40 -6.30
CA PRO A 34 -3.51 -1.66 -5.50
C PRO A 34 -2.14 -1.51 -6.17
N CYS A 35 -1.50 -2.60 -6.62
CA CYS A 35 -0.18 -2.59 -7.24
C CYS A 35 -0.05 -1.89 -8.62
N VAL A 36 -1.15 -1.66 -9.34
CA VAL A 36 -1.16 -0.98 -10.66
C VAL A 36 -1.70 0.44 -10.55
N CYS A 37 -2.09 0.87 -9.35
CA CYS A 37 -2.56 2.23 -9.13
C CYS A 37 -1.39 3.22 -9.12
N PRO A 38 -1.46 4.34 -9.86
CA PRO A 38 -0.34 5.28 -10.02
C PRO A 38 0.19 5.85 -8.69
N THR A 39 -0.68 5.94 -7.69
CA THR A 39 -0.37 6.52 -6.37
C THR A 39 0.06 5.48 -5.35
N ASN A 40 -0.09 4.19 -5.64
CA ASN A 40 0.24 3.13 -4.70
C ASN A 40 1.58 2.48 -5.09
N THR A 41 2.44 2.37 -4.08
CA THR A 41 3.79 1.82 -4.20
C THR A 41 3.92 0.46 -3.53
N SER A 42 2.80 -0.15 -3.09
CA SER A 42 2.80 -1.49 -2.54
C SER A 42 3.16 -2.51 -3.62
N VAL A 43 3.95 -3.49 -3.21
CA VAL A 43 4.38 -4.61 -4.06
C VAL A 43 3.22 -5.57 -4.33
N ASN A 44 2.34 -5.78 -3.36
CA ASN A 44 1.20 -6.68 -3.48
C ASN A 44 -0.03 -5.98 -4.10
N CYS A 45 -0.82 -6.77 -4.82
CA CYS A 45 -2.10 -6.41 -5.42
C CYS A 45 -3.30 -6.91 -4.60
N GLN A 46 -3.11 -7.90 -3.72
CA GLN A 46 -4.19 -8.59 -3.01
C GLN A 46 -3.99 -8.60 -1.50
N GLY A 47 -5.11 -8.71 -0.78
CA GLY A 47 -5.17 -8.94 0.65
C GLY A 47 -5.22 -7.70 1.52
N ASP A 48 -5.47 -7.92 2.82
CA ASP A 48 -5.61 -6.86 3.83
C ASP A 48 -4.23 -6.50 4.42
N TYR A 49 -3.26 -6.24 3.54
CA TYR A 49 -1.91 -5.84 3.92
C TYR A 49 -1.26 -5.03 2.79
N ALA A 50 -0.20 -4.30 3.13
CA ALA A 50 0.63 -3.59 2.17
C ALA A 50 2.10 -3.95 2.42
N LEU A 51 2.74 -4.54 1.41
CA LEU A 51 4.16 -4.85 1.38
C LEU A 51 4.90 -3.74 0.61
N TYR A 52 5.97 -3.22 1.18
CA TYR A 52 6.84 -2.24 0.54
C TYR A 52 8.30 -2.70 0.58
N THR A 53 9.01 -2.47 -0.52
CA THR A 53 10.46 -2.64 -0.63
C THR A 53 11.12 -1.30 -0.93
N LYS A 54 11.45 -0.57 0.13
CA LYS A 54 11.77 0.85 0.07
C LYS A 54 13.27 1.07 -0.14
N LYS A 55 13.64 1.52 -1.35
CA LYS A 55 14.99 2.04 -1.61
C LYS A 55 15.24 3.29 -0.77
N GLN A 56 16.32 3.29 -0.02
CA GLN A 56 16.79 4.40 0.81
C GLN A 56 17.72 5.30 -0.01
N LYS A 57 17.94 6.53 0.47
CA LYS A 57 18.82 7.51 -0.20
C LYS A 57 20.25 7.01 -0.39
N ASN A 58 20.74 6.18 0.53
CA ASN A 58 22.07 5.56 0.46
C ASN A 58 22.14 4.32 -0.45
N GLY A 59 21.10 4.05 -1.24
CA GLY A 59 21.03 2.90 -2.14
C GLY A 59 20.62 1.57 -1.50
N THR A 60 20.58 1.49 -0.16
CA THR A 60 20.12 0.29 0.55
C THR A 60 18.60 0.11 0.45
N CYS A 61 18.06 -1.05 0.80
CA CYS A 61 16.62 -1.32 0.75
C CYS A 61 16.11 -1.95 2.04
N ASN A 62 14.93 -1.48 2.48
CA ASN A 62 14.21 -2.01 3.64
C ASN A 62 12.91 -2.68 3.19
N ILE A 63 12.49 -3.73 3.89
CA ILE A 63 11.20 -4.37 3.70
C ILE A 63 10.27 -3.90 4.82
N GLU A 64 9.10 -3.37 4.47
CA GLU A 64 8.05 -3.00 5.42
C GLU A 64 6.76 -3.72 5.06
N VAL A 65 6.08 -4.26 6.07
CA VAL A 65 4.76 -4.86 5.94
C VAL A 65 3.81 -4.15 6.90
N LEU A 66 2.73 -3.63 6.35
CA LEU A 66 1.61 -3.07 7.12
C LEU A 66 0.43 -4.03 7.01
N GLY A 67 -0.18 -4.40 8.13
CA GLY A 67 -1.51 -5.00 8.10
C GLY A 67 -2.56 -3.90 7.92
N ILE A 68 -3.64 -4.18 7.20
CA ILE A 68 -4.77 -3.26 7.05
C ILE A 68 -5.93 -3.81 7.87
N ASP A 69 -6.48 -3.02 8.77
CA ASP A 69 -7.70 -3.41 9.47
C ASP A 69 -8.88 -3.40 8.48
N PRO A 70 -9.55 -4.53 8.23
CA PRO A 70 -10.63 -4.62 7.25
C PRO A 70 -11.86 -3.78 7.63
N LYS A 71 -12.04 -3.45 8.92
CA LYS A 71 -13.17 -2.64 9.39
C LYS A 71 -12.91 -1.14 9.26
N THR A 72 -11.68 -0.71 9.54
CA THR A 72 -11.34 0.72 9.60
C THR A 72 -10.50 1.21 8.41
N ALA A 73 -10.02 0.29 7.57
CA ALA A 73 -9.03 0.50 6.52
C ALA A 73 -7.72 1.16 7.01
N LYS A 74 -7.50 1.21 8.34
CA LYS A 74 -6.31 1.84 8.91
C LYS A 74 -5.12 0.88 8.85
N PRO A 75 -3.94 1.36 8.41
CA PRO A 75 -2.75 0.55 8.45
C PRO A 75 -2.21 0.42 9.88
N ARG A 76 -1.73 -0.78 10.22
CA ARG A 76 -0.94 -1.08 11.41
C ARG A 76 0.42 -1.63 10.99
N LYS A 77 1.49 -1.24 11.67
CA LYS A 77 2.82 -1.83 11.42
C LYS A 77 2.80 -3.32 11.79
N ALA A 78 3.21 -4.18 10.87
CA ALA A 78 3.37 -5.60 11.12
C ALA A 78 4.85 -5.98 11.18
N LEU A 79 5.59 -5.77 10.09
CA LEU A 79 7.01 -6.09 10.01
C LEU A 79 7.81 -4.89 9.49
N TYR A 80 9.03 -4.72 10.00
CA TYR A 80 10.00 -3.79 9.44
C TYR A 80 11.40 -4.42 9.51
N VAL A 81 11.97 -4.73 8.35
CA VAL A 81 13.28 -5.39 8.22
C VAL A 81 14.24 -4.45 7.51
N THR A 82 15.34 -4.15 8.20
CA THR A 82 16.34 -3.20 7.72
C THR A 82 17.30 -3.85 6.72
N ALA A 83 17.93 -3.03 5.88
CA ALA A 83 19.02 -3.43 5.01
C ALA A 83 20.16 -4.15 5.76
N LYS A 84 20.48 -3.72 7.00
CA LYS A 84 21.50 -4.36 7.84
C LYS A 84 21.11 -5.79 8.21
N THR A 85 19.83 -6.04 8.44
CA THR A 85 19.32 -7.39 8.71
C THR A 85 19.37 -8.24 7.45
N LEU A 86 18.93 -7.68 6.32
CA LEU A 86 18.92 -8.38 5.03
C LEU A 86 20.33 -8.76 4.56
N ALA A 87 21.31 -7.88 4.75
CA ALA A 87 22.71 -8.12 4.36
C ALA A 87 23.41 -9.24 5.14
N LYS A 88 22.82 -9.74 6.24
CA LYS A 88 23.34 -10.89 6.98
C LYS A 88 22.81 -12.22 6.46
N LEU A 89 21.79 -12.19 5.62
CA LEU A 89 21.21 -13.40 5.04
C LEU A 89 22.09 -13.83 3.87
N PRO A 90 22.38 -15.13 3.73
CA PRO A 90 23.01 -15.63 2.51
C PRO A 90 22.08 -15.36 1.31
N ASP A 91 22.68 -15.16 0.14
CA ASP A 91 21.91 -14.95 -1.09
C ASP A 91 20.96 -16.12 -1.35
N ASN A 92 21.44 -17.35 -1.13
CA ASN A 92 20.70 -18.61 -1.22
C ASN A 92 20.97 -19.44 0.05
N PRO A 93 20.13 -19.33 1.11
CA PRO A 93 20.31 -20.13 2.32
C PRO A 93 20.13 -21.64 2.06
N GLU A 94 20.75 -22.48 2.87
CA GLU A 94 20.60 -23.95 2.78
C GLU A 94 19.18 -24.43 3.09
N THR A 95 18.44 -23.67 3.92
CA THR A 95 17.04 -23.92 4.26
C THR A 95 16.24 -22.63 4.18
N ASN A 96 14.92 -22.74 3.93
CA ASN A 96 14.03 -21.58 3.97
C ASN A 96 14.13 -20.93 5.36
N THR A 97 14.65 -19.71 5.41
CA THR A 97 15.01 -19.03 6.65
C THR A 97 13.94 -18.02 7.01
N LEU A 98 13.33 -18.16 8.20
CA LEU A 98 12.43 -17.14 8.75
C LEU A 98 13.24 -15.89 9.12
N ILE A 99 12.92 -14.76 8.50
CA ILE A 99 13.56 -13.47 8.74
C ILE A 99 12.86 -12.74 9.89
N ALA A 100 11.54 -12.68 9.85
CA ALA A 100 10.72 -11.96 10.81
C ALA A 100 9.29 -12.52 10.85
N THR A 101 8.68 -12.47 12.03
CA THR A 101 7.30 -12.91 12.25
C THR A 101 6.59 -11.95 13.20
N TYR A 102 5.29 -11.73 12.95
CA TYR A 102 4.41 -10.97 13.82
C TYR A 102 2.96 -11.36 13.55
N TYR A 103 2.29 -11.97 14.52
CA TYR A 103 0.92 -12.51 14.38
C TYR A 103 0.78 -13.37 13.11
N GLU A 104 -0.05 -12.95 12.15
CA GLU A 104 -0.35 -13.66 10.92
C GLU A 104 0.69 -13.43 9.80
N PHE A 105 1.73 -12.63 10.05
CA PHE A 105 2.74 -12.25 9.06
C PHE A 105 4.03 -13.01 9.27
N ASN A 106 4.48 -13.74 8.25
CA ASN A 106 5.73 -14.50 8.30
C ASN A 106 6.56 -14.23 7.04
N LEU A 107 7.73 -13.60 7.21
CA LEU A 107 8.65 -13.25 6.14
C LEU A 107 9.83 -14.20 6.12
N TYR A 108 10.12 -14.78 4.96
CA TYR A 108 11.17 -15.76 4.73
C TYR A 108 12.14 -15.32 3.64
N LYS A 109 13.37 -15.84 3.73
CA LYS A 109 14.33 -15.95 2.63
C LYS A 109 14.34 -17.41 2.18
N LEU A 110 13.98 -17.67 0.93
CA LEU A 110 13.90 -19.01 0.37
C LEU A 110 15.28 -19.50 -0.09
N THR A 111 15.45 -20.82 -0.18
CA THR A 111 16.68 -21.45 -0.70
C THR A 111 17.01 -21.04 -2.15
N THR A 112 16.00 -20.64 -2.93
CA THR A 112 16.14 -20.08 -4.29
C THR A 112 16.70 -18.66 -4.30
N GLY A 113 16.86 -18.04 -3.13
CA GLY A 113 17.22 -16.64 -2.97
C GLY A 113 16.07 -15.65 -3.12
N GLU A 114 14.84 -16.13 -3.28
CA GLU A 114 13.64 -15.30 -3.25
C GLU A 114 13.25 -14.91 -1.83
N TYR A 115 12.50 -13.83 -1.70
CA TYR A 115 11.77 -13.52 -0.48
C TYR A 115 10.34 -14.03 -0.59
N GLN A 116 9.78 -14.47 0.52
CA GLN A 116 8.39 -14.90 0.60
C GLN A 116 7.72 -14.30 1.84
N LEU A 117 6.55 -13.69 1.67
CA LEU A 117 5.70 -13.26 2.77
C LEU A 117 4.42 -14.11 2.74
N ASN A 118 4.14 -14.76 3.86
CA ASN A 118 2.86 -15.41 4.13
C ASN A 118 2.03 -14.51 5.05
N VAL A 119 0.77 -14.31 4.70
CA VAL A 119 -0.21 -13.54 5.49
C VAL A 119 -1.44 -14.39 5.73
N GLY A 120 -1.77 -14.63 7.00
CA GLY A 120 -2.90 -15.45 7.42
C GLY A 120 -2.47 -16.60 8.33
N PRO A 121 -3.36 -17.58 8.58
CA PRO A 121 -4.68 -17.74 7.97
C PRO A 121 -5.67 -16.62 8.33
N ASP A 122 -6.53 -16.25 7.38
CA ASP A 122 -7.70 -15.40 7.64
C ASP A 122 -8.88 -16.21 8.22
N VAL A 123 -10.05 -15.58 8.36
CA VAL A 123 -11.28 -16.22 8.88
C VAL A 123 -11.77 -17.37 7.99
N GLU A 124 -11.39 -17.41 6.72
CA GLU A 124 -11.68 -18.50 5.77
C GLU A 124 -10.55 -19.54 5.74
N LYS A 125 -9.57 -19.43 6.64
CA LYS A 125 -8.34 -20.22 6.68
C LYS A 125 -7.42 -20.03 5.47
N LYS A 126 -7.59 -18.95 4.70
CA LYS A 126 -6.72 -18.68 3.55
C LYS A 126 -5.42 -18.06 4.02
N VAL A 127 -4.32 -18.55 3.48
CA VAL A 127 -2.99 -17.96 3.60
C VAL A 127 -2.63 -17.37 2.25
N LYS A 128 -2.42 -16.05 2.24
CA LYS A 128 -1.94 -15.32 1.07
C LYS A 128 -0.43 -15.38 1.05
N VAL A 129 0.14 -15.64 -0.12
CA VAL A 129 1.58 -15.78 -0.31
C VAL A 129 2.01 -14.83 -1.43
N ILE A 130 3.03 -14.04 -1.15
CA ILE A 130 3.73 -13.26 -2.18
C ILE A 130 5.21 -13.63 -2.18
N ILE A 131 5.72 -13.95 -3.36
CA ILE A 131 7.13 -14.30 -3.61
C ILE A 131 7.74 -13.28 -4.56
N TRP A 132 8.95 -12.80 -4.29
CA TRP A 132 9.64 -11.83 -5.15
C TRP A 132 11.16 -11.97 -5.07
N ARG A 133 11.87 -11.31 -6.00
CA ARG A 133 13.33 -11.20 -5.99
C ARG A 133 13.78 -9.78 -5.67
N GLY A 134 14.96 -9.66 -5.09
CA GLY A 134 15.62 -8.37 -4.85
C GLY A 134 14.95 -7.51 -3.76
N CYS A 135 15.59 -6.36 -3.51
CA CYS A 135 15.06 -5.26 -2.73
C CYS A 135 15.67 -3.97 -3.33
N PRO A 136 14.94 -3.16 -4.12
CA PRO A 136 13.49 -3.22 -4.38
C PRO A 136 12.99 -4.51 -5.04
N ALA A 137 11.71 -4.83 -4.82
CA ALA A 137 11.09 -6.04 -5.31
C ALA A 137 10.98 -6.04 -6.83
N GLU A 138 11.30 -7.19 -7.41
CA GLU A 138 11.18 -7.48 -8.83
C GLU A 138 10.24 -8.67 -9.04
N LYS A 139 9.39 -8.56 -10.07
CA LYS A 139 8.50 -9.63 -10.56
C LYS A 139 7.73 -10.34 -9.43
N PRO A 140 6.97 -9.62 -8.59
CA PRO A 140 6.21 -10.26 -7.52
C PRO A 140 5.19 -11.25 -8.10
N GLN A 141 5.06 -12.39 -7.45
CA GLN A 141 4.08 -13.42 -7.74
C GLN A 141 3.21 -13.64 -6.52
N GLU A 142 1.89 -13.55 -6.70
CA GLU A 142 0.91 -13.73 -5.63
C GLU A 142 0.11 -15.01 -5.84
N SER A 143 -0.12 -15.73 -4.76
CA SER A 143 -0.98 -16.91 -4.69
C SER A 143 -1.69 -16.97 -3.34
N GLU A 144 -2.65 -17.88 -3.21
CA GLU A 144 -3.27 -18.20 -1.93
C GLU A 144 -3.57 -19.69 -1.84
N PHE A 145 -3.57 -20.21 -0.62
CA PHE A 145 -3.98 -21.58 -0.32
C PHE A 145 -4.81 -21.63 0.96
N VAL A 146 -5.60 -22.68 1.14
CA VAL A 146 -6.39 -22.89 2.38
C VAL A 146 -5.59 -23.76 3.33
N GLN A 147 -5.30 -23.28 4.53
CA GLN A 147 -4.54 -24.04 5.51
C GLN A 147 -5.29 -25.32 5.91
N GLY A 148 -4.62 -26.47 5.76
CA GLY A 148 -5.17 -27.78 6.09
C GLY A 148 -5.96 -28.44 4.95
N LYS A 149 -5.85 -27.95 3.71
CA LYS A 149 -6.33 -28.59 2.49
C LYS A 149 -5.24 -28.65 1.44
#